data_AF-A0A6I6G3F8-F1
#
_entry.id   AF-A0A6I6G3F8-F1
#
_cell.length_a   1.000
_cell.length_b   1.000
_cell.length_c   1.000
_cell.angle_alpha   90.00
_cell.angle_beta   90.00
_cell.angle_gamma   90.00
#
_symmetry.space_group_name_H-M   'P 1'
#
loop_
_entity.id
_entity.type
_entity.pdbx_description
1 polymer ?
#
loop_
_entity_poly.entity_id
_entity_poly.type
_entity_poly.pdbx_seq_one_letter_code
_entity_poly.pdbx_strand_id
1 'polypeptide(L)'
;MQLAAAKELQDAVPGKYMEMGAGMGNYMQYAYSTSIMAQVRFGQWDSLLAAPRIHPQLKYAWAIQSFGKGMAWLKKGNTTNATAMLKDLKSLSSDASLQEQFETINPAIKALGIMTAILEGSIAWQNQQLDKAIALYEEAVKREDGLMYQEPRDWLLPGRHYLGAALLAKRQFSRAALVYQQELIINPKNVWSLYGLYKAQSSLGKAKEAAQTKLQLQQAAKDADVQLQSSVM
;
A
#
# COMPACT_ATOMS: atom_id res chain seq x y z
N MET A 1 -8.78 5.75 -7.19
CA MET A 1 -9.83 4.71 -7.16
C MET A 1 -10.77 5.01 -6.00
N GLN A 2 -12.06 5.18 -6.27
CA GLN A 2 -13.10 5.32 -5.23
C GLN A 2 -13.47 3.92 -4.69
N LEU A 3 -13.91 3.82 -3.43
CA LEU A 3 -14.27 2.55 -2.80
C LEU A 3 -15.36 1.79 -3.57
N ALA A 4 -16.34 2.50 -4.13
CA ALA A 4 -17.45 1.92 -4.89
C ALA A 4 -16.97 1.18 -6.15
N ALA A 5 -16.13 1.82 -6.97
CA ALA A 5 -15.58 1.20 -8.17
C ALA A 5 -14.74 -0.07 -7.86
N ALA A 6 -13.99 -0.06 -6.75
CA ALA A 6 -13.23 -1.23 -6.32
C ALA A 6 -14.15 -2.39 -5.88
N LYS A 7 -15.32 -2.05 -5.30
CA LYS A 7 -16.34 -3.02 -4.92
C LYS A 7 -17.07 -3.60 -6.13
N GLU A 8 -17.43 -2.76 -7.10
CA GLU A 8 -18.02 -3.20 -8.37
C GLU A 8 -17.11 -4.17 -9.11
N LEU A 9 -15.79 -3.88 -9.17
CA LEU A 9 -14.82 -4.79 -9.78
C LEU A 9 -14.76 -6.13 -9.02
N GLN A 10 -14.75 -6.10 -7.68
CA GLN A 10 -14.78 -7.33 -6.88
C GLN A 10 -16.01 -8.20 -7.20
N ASP A 11 -17.19 -7.58 -7.29
CA ASP A 11 -18.46 -8.28 -7.55
C ASP A 11 -18.55 -8.80 -9.00
N ALA A 12 -17.82 -8.19 -9.92
CA ALA A 12 -17.75 -8.60 -11.32
C ALA A 12 -16.80 -9.79 -11.58
N VAL A 13 -15.94 -10.19 -10.63
CA VAL A 13 -14.98 -11.28 -10.80
C VAL A 13 -15.62 -12.64 -10.46
N PRO A 14 -15.86 -13.54 -11.45
CA PRO A 14 -16.39 -14.87 -11.19
C PRO A 14 -15.38 -15.74 -10.44
N GLY A 15 -15.84 -16.44 -9.39
CA GLY A 15 -14.98 -17.29 -8.55
C GLY A 15 -14.14 -18.31 -9.32
N LYS A 16 -14.74 -18.95 -10.34
CA LYS A 16 -14.07 -19.92 -11.22
C LYS A 16 -12.79 -19.40 -11.91
N TYR A 17 -12.69 -18.09 -12.13
CA TYR A 17 -11.50 -17.49 -12.76
C TYR A 17 -10.38 -17.23 -11.75
N MET A 18 -10.70 -17.08 -10.47
CA MET A 18 -9.69 -16.99 -9.40
C MET A 18 -8.99 -18.33 -9.13
N GLU A 19 -9.68 -19.44 -9.44
CA GLU A 19 -9.19 -20.81 -9.26
C GLU A 19 -8.40 -21.34 -10.47
N MET A 20 -8.33 -20.57 -11.56
CA MET A 20 -7.47 -20.94 -12.70
C MET A 20 -6.01 -21.02 -12.24
N GLY A 21 -5.27 -22.01 -12.73
CA GLY A 21 -3.82 -22.05 -12.57
C GLY A 21 -3.12 -21.00 -13.44
N ALA A 22 -1.79 -20.96 -13.39
CA ALA A 22 -0.98 -19.98 -14.10
C ALA A 22 -1.17 -18.54 -13.58
N GLY A 23 -0.42 -17.60 -14.15
CA GLY A 23 -0.51 -16.18 -13.79
C GLY A 23 -1.91 -15.56 -13.96
N MET A 24 -2.78 -16.16 -14.80
CA MET A 24 -4.15 -15.67 -14.99
C MET A 24 -4.96 -15.74 -13.69
N GLY A 25 -4.86 -16.84 -12.94
CA GLY A 25 -5.53 -16.96 -11.64
C GLY A 25 -5.07 -15.89 -10.66
N ASN A 26 -3.77 -15.60 -10.63
CA ASN A 26 -3.21 -14.51 -9.83
C ASN A 26 -3.77 -13.15 -10.25
N TYR A 27 -3.85 -12.87 -11.55
CA TYR A 27 -4.43 -11.62 -12.05
C TYR A 27 -5.89 -11.45 -11.62
N MET A 28 -6.70 -12.51 -11.69
CA MET A 28 -8.09 -12.48 -11.26
C MET A 28 -8.23 -12.30 -9.74
N GLN A 29 -7.36 -12.93 -8.96
CA GLN A 29 -7.27 -12.73 -7.51
C GLN A 29 -6.86 -11.30 -7.15
N TYR A 30 -5.96 -10.67 -7.90
CA TYR A 30 -5.61 -9.26 -7.77
C TYR A 30 -6.83 -8.37 -8.03
N ALA A 31 -7.52 -8.57 -9.17
CA ALA A 31 -8.69 -7.78 -9.54
C ALA A 31 -9.77 -7.83 -8.45
N TYR A 32 -10.08 -9.04 -7.95
CA TYR A 32 -11.00 -9.25 -6.83
C TYR A 32 -10.56 -8.49 -5.56
N SER A 33 -9.25 -8.48 -5.28
CA SER A 33 -8.68 -7.94 -4.05
C SER A 33 -8.37 -6.44 -4.10
N THR A 34 -8.62 -5.76 -5.22
CA THR A 34 -8.47 -4.29 -5.32
C THR A 34 -9.33 -3.55 -4.29
N SER A 35 -10.50 -4.08 -3.97
CA SER A 35 -11.39 -3.63 -2.89
C SER A 35 -10.67 -3.57 -1.52
N ILE A 36 -9.86 -4.58 -1.20
CA ILE A 36 -9.10 -4.65 0.06
C ILE A 36 -8.04 -3.55 0.11
N MET A 37 -7.30 -3.35 -0.97
CA MET A 37 -6.30 -2.27 -1.04
C MET A 37 -6.96 -0.89 -0.95
N ALA A 38 -8.14 -0.71 -1.55
CA ALA A 38 -8.93 0.51 -1.40
C ALA A 38 -9.35 0.73 0.07
N GLN A 39 -9.85 -0.31 0.73
CA GLN A 39 -10.21 -0.25 2.14
C GLN A 39 -9.02 0.13 3.03
N VAL A 40 -7.83 -0.42 2.78
CA VAL A 40 -6.60 0.00 3.48
C VAL A 40 -6.29 1.47 3.21
N ARG A 41 -6.36 1.89 1.95
CA ARG A 41 -6.09 3.29 1.55
C ARG A 41 -6.98 4.30 2.27
N PHE A 42 -8.25 3.94 2.49
CA PHE A 42 -9.26 4.82 3.09
C PHE A 42 -9.56 4.51 4.56
N GLY A 43 -8.78 3.63 5.19
CA GLY A 43 -8.89 3.32 6.61
C GLY A 43 -10.18 2.62 7.03
N GLN A 44 -10.74 1.76 6.18
CA GLN A 44 -11.93 0.96 6.47
C GLN A 44 -11.58 -0.27 7.34
N TRP A 45 -10.96 -0.03 8.49
CA TRP A 45 -10.34 -1.06 9.34
C TRP A 45 -11.34 -2.07 9.88
N ASP A 46 -12.49 -1.61 10.37
CA ASP A 46 -13.52 -2.51 10.92
C ASP A 46 -14.12 -3.39 9.82
N SER A 47 -14.33 -2.84 8.62
CA SER A 47 -14.77 -3.62 7.46
C SER A 47 -13.75 -4.68 7.05
N LEU A 48 -12.44 -4.35 7.08
CA LEU A 48 -11.37 -5.31 6.78
C LEU A 48 -11.34 -6.47 7.78
N LEU A 49 -11.54 -6.18 9.07
CA LEU A 49 -11.57 -7.20 10.13
C LEU A 49 -12.82 -8.09 10.05
N ALA A 50 -13.97 -7.50 9.73
CA ALA A 50 -15.24 -8.21 9.56
C ALA A 50 -15.33 -9.03 8.26
N ALA A 51 -14.48 -8.75 7.27
CA ALA A 51 -14.52 -9.42 5.97
C ALA A 51 -14.35 -10.95 6.10
N PRO A 52 -15.18 -11.75 5.39
CA PRO A 52 -15.07 -13.20 5.37
C PRO A 52 -13.67 -13.67 5.00
N ARG A 53 -13.23 -14.78 5.60
CA ARG A 53 -11.91 -15.36 5.32
C ARG A 53 -11.86 -15.85 3.88
N ILE A 54 -10.87 -15.39 3.12
CA ILE A 54 -10.55 -15.93 1.79
C ILE A 54 -9.84 -17.27 1.98
N HIS A 55 -10.23 -18.26 1.19
CA HIS A 55 -9.64 -19.59 1.28
C HIS A 55 -8.14 -19.56 0.90
N PRO A 56 -7.21 -20.11 1.72
CA PRO A 56 -5.77 -20.07 1.45
C PRO A 56 -5.28 -20.83 0.19
N GLN A 57 -6.18 -21.44 -0.58
CA GLN A 57 -5.87 -21.92 -1.94
C GLN A 57 -5.80 -20.77 -2.94
N LEU A 58 -6.55 -19.69 -2.73
CA LEU A 58 -6.44 -18.46 -3.51
C LEU A 58 -5.24 -17.65 -2.97
N LYS A 59 -4.04 -18.12 -3.27
CA LYS A 59 -2.77 -17.68 -2.64
C LYS A 59 -2.59 -16.17 -2.63
N TYR A 60 -2.82 -15.50 -3.77
CA TYR A 60 -2.58 -14.08 -3.89
C TYR A 60 -3.69 -13.25 -3.23
N ALA A 61 -4.96 -13.65 -3.38
CA ALA A 61 -6.07 -12.99 -2.68
C ALA A 61 -5.96 -13.15 -1.15
N TRP A 62 -5.52 -14.33 -0.68
CA TRP A 62 -5.20 -14.57 0.71
C TRP A 62 -4.07 -13.66 1.20
N ALA A 63 -2.98 -13.52 0.43
CA ALA A 63 -1.90 -12.60 0.77
C ALA A 63 -2.41 -11.15 0.92
N ILE A 64 -3.18 -10.64 -0.04
CA ILE A 64 -3.71 -9.27 0.02
C ILE A 64 -4.66 -9.09 1.21
N GLN A 65 -5.51 -10.09 1.52
CA GLN A 65 -6.36 -10.06 2.71
C GLN A 65 -5.55 -10.06 4.01
N SER A 66 -4.52 -10.90 4.11
CA SER A 66 -3.62 -10.95 5.28
C SER A 66 -2.92 -9.62 5.48
N PHE A 67 -2.40 -9.01 4.41
CA PHE A 67 -1.86 -7.66 4.45
C PHE A 67 -2.90 -6.64 4.99
N GLY A 68 -4.11 -6.61 4.40
CA GLY A 68 -5.16 -5.66 4.80
C GLY A 68 -5.60 -5.83 6.26
N LYS A 69 -5.83 -7.08 6.70
CA LYS A 69 -6.14 -7.40 8.10
C LYS A 69 -4.97 -7.08 9.04
N GLY A 70 -3.74 -7.32 8.62
CA GLY A 70 -2.53 -6.96 9.38
C GLY A 70 -2.46 -5.46 9.65
N MET A 71 -2.68 -4.64 8.62
CA MET A 71 -2.76 -3.18 8.76
C MET A 71 -3.91 -2.75 9.69
N ALA A 72 -5.10 -3.37 9.54
CA ALA A 72 -6.24 -3.07 10.40
C ALA A 72 -5.98 -3.44 11.87
N TRP A 73 -5.33 -4.58 12.14
CA TRP A 73 -4.96 -4.97 13.50
C TRP A 73 -3.97 -4.01 14.14
N LEU A 74 -2.96 -3.53 13.40
CA LEU A 74 -2.05 -2.49 13.88
C LEU A 74 -2.80 -1.21 14.27
N LYS A 75 -3.81 -0.82 13.48
CA LYS A 75 -4.64 0.35 13.76
C LYS A 75 -5.50 0.18 15.01
N LYS A 76 -5.83 -1.06 15.39
CA LYS A 76 -6.47 -1.39 16.67
C LYS A 76 -5.47 -1.64 17.81
N GLY A 77 -4.17 -1.39 17.59
CA GLY A 77 -3.12 -1.61 18.58
C GLY A 77 -2.79 -3.09 18.85
N ASN A 78 -3.29 -4.01 18.03
CA ASN A 78 -3.11 -5.45 18.20
C ASN A 78 -1.94 -5.97 17.36
N THR A 79 -0.72 -5.77 17.87
CA THR A 79 0.51 -6.23 17.20
C THR A 79 0.60 -7.76 17.10
N THR A 80 0.00 -8.50 18.03
CA THR A 80 -0.01 -9.97 18.02
C THR A 80 -0.71 -10.50 16.77
N ASN A 81 -1.94 -10.04 16.51
CA ASN A 81 -2.69 -10.46 15.32
C ASN A 81 -2.06 -9.93 14.02
N ALA A 82 -1.50 -8.71 14.03
CA ALA A 82 -0.74 -8.20 12.88
C ALA A 82 0.47 -9.09 12.55
N THR A 83 1.19 -9.58 13.58
CA THR A 83 2.34 -10.47 13.42
C THR A 83 1.92 -11.84 12.88
N ALA A 84 0.74 -12.36 13.27
CA ALA A 84 0.19 -13.58 12.68
C ALA A 84 -0.06 -13.40 11.17
N MET A 85 -0.65 -12.26 10.76
CA MET A 85 -0.84 -11.97 9.33
C MET A 85 0.49 -11.81 8.58
N LEU A 86 1.51 -11.22 9.20
CA LEU A 86 2.85 -11.16 8.62
C LEU A 86 3.46 -12.56 8.42
N LYS A 87 3.23 -13.48 9.37
CA LYS A 87 3.67 -14.87 9.24
C LYS A 87 3.00 -15.55 8.04
N ASP A 88 1.71 -15.31 7.83
CA ASP A 88 0.99 -15.83 6.67
C ASP A 88 1.59 -15.31 5.35
N LEU A 89 1.92 -14.02 5.26
CA LEU A 89 2.62 -13.47 4.09
C LEU A 89 3.99 -14.13 3.85
N LYS A 90 4.80 -14.25 4.91
CA LYS A 90 6.13 -14.86 4.83
C LYS A 90 6.06 -16.34 4.43
N SER A 91 4.99 -17.05 4.80
CA SER A 91 4.81 -18.46 4.41
C SER A 91 4.64 -18.65 2.89
N LEU A 92 4.26 -17.60 2.15
CA LEU A 92 4.04 -17.63 0.71
C LEU A 92 5.27 -17.20 -0.10
N SER A 93 6.38 -16.79 0.53
CA SER A 93 7.53 -16.18 -0.17
C SER A 93 8.25 -17.10 -1.15
N SER A 94 7.99 -18.41 -1.05
CA SER A 94 8.55 -19.45 -1.92
C SER A 94 7.49 -20.24 -2.70
N ASP A 95 6.23 -19.79 -2.71
CA ASP A 95 5.16 -20.48 -3.43
C ASP A 95 5.34 -20.32 -4.95
N ALA A 96 5.51 -21.43 -5.65
CA ALA A 96 5.79 -21.44 -7.08
C ALA A 96 4.65 -20.84 -7.91
N SER A 97 3.39 -20.99 -7.47
CA SER A 97 2.23 -20.46 -8.18
C SER A 97 2.25 -18.93 -8.27
N LEU A 98 2.88 -18.24 -7.30
CA LEU A 98 2.99 -16.79 -7.28
C LEU A 98 4.11 -16.26 -8.20
N GLN A 99 4.97 -17.15 -8.71
CA GLN A 99 6.04 -16.79 -9.66
C GLN A 99 5.55 -16.80 -11.11
N GLU A 100 4.36 -17.36 -11.35
CA GLU A 100 3.79 -17.47 -12.69
C GLU A 100 3.39 -16.08 -13.21
N GLN A 101 3.91 -15.74 -14.38
CA GLN A 101 3.62 -14.50 -15.07
C GLN A 101 2.39 -14.67 -15.98
N PHE A 102 1.59 -13.61 -16.11
CA PHE A 102 0.52 -13.54 -17.09
C PHE A 102 0.79 -12.36 -18.02
N GLU A 103 1.07 -12.63 -19.29
CA GLU A 103 1.40 -11.60 -20.27
C GLU A 103 2.49 -10.65 -19.76
N THR A 104 2.26 -9.33 -19.79
CA THR A 104 3.20 -8.33 -19.26
C THR A 104 3.09 -8.11 -17.75
N ILE A 105 2.10 -8.73 -17.08
CA ILE A 105 1.82 -8.54 -15.67
C ILE A 105 2.94 -9.09 -14.80
N ASN A 106 3.47 -8.30 -13.86
CA ASN A 106 4.50 -8.79 -12.95
C ASN A 106 3.98 -9.99 -12.14
N PRO A 107 4.81 -11.01 -11.89
CA PRO A 107 4.45 -12.11 -11.00
C PRO A 107 3.99 -11.62 -9.62
N ALA A 108 2.94 -12.24 -9.08
CA ALA A 108 2.35 -11.88 -7.79
C ALA A 108 3.36 -11.90 -6.64
N ILE A 109 4.39 -12.75 -6.72
CA ILE A 109 5.47 -12.82 -5.74
C ILE A 109 6.22 -11.48 -5.57
N LYS A 110 6.29 -10.65 -6.62
CA LYS A 110 6.92 -9.32 -6.52
C LYS A 110 6.11 -8.40 -5.62
N ALA A 111 4.79 -8.32 -5.83
CA ALA A 111 3.88 -7.55 -4.98
C ALA A 111 3.82 -8.11 -3.54
N LEU A 112 3.89 -9.44 -3.38
CA LEU A 112 4.01 -10.09 -2.06
C LEU A 112 5.21 -9.55 -1.28
N GLY A 113 6.37 -9.39 -1.95
CA GLY A 113 7.56 -8.82 -1.33
C GLY A 113 7.34 -7.38 -0.83
N ILE A 114 6.67 -6.55 -1.62
CA ILE A 114 6.37 -5.15 -1.25
C ILE A 114 5.43 -5.11 -0.03
N MET A 115 4.31 -5.84 -0.08
CA MET A 115 3.34 -5.82 1.03
C MET A 115 3.89 -6.42 2.33
N THR A 116 4.77 -7.43 2.23
CA THR A 116 5.46 -8.01 3.38
C THR A 116 6.38 -6.98 4.04
N ALA A 117 7.20 -6.28 3.25
CA ALA A 117 8.09 -5.24 3.75
C ALA A 117 7.32 -4.08 4.39
N ILE A 118 6.20 -3.66 3.80
CA ILE A 118 5.32 -2.62 4.37
C ILE A 118 4.72 -3.08 5.71
N LEU A 119 4.14 -4.28 5.78
CA LEU A 119 3.52 -4.75 7.03
C LEU A 119 4.55 -4.95 8.14
N GLU A 120 5.72 -5.52 7.81
CA GLU A 120 6.81 -5.68 8.77
C GLU A 120 7.34 -4.33 9.25
N GLY A 121 7.48 -3.35 8.35
CA GLY A 121 7.86 -1.98 8.69
C GLY A 121 6.81 -1.31 9.58
N SER A 122 5.53 -1.58 9.35
CA SER A 122 4.42 -1.04 10.13
C SER A 122 4.37 -1.63 11.54
N ILE A 123 4.63 -2.93 11.68
CA ILE A 123 4.82 -3.59 12.98
C ILE A 123 6.02 -2.98 13.72
N ALA A 124 7.16 -2.79 13.03
CA ALA A 124 8.34 -2.16 13.62
C ALA A 124 8.06 -0.73 14.10
N TRP A 125 7.34 0.06 13.31
CA TRP A 125 6.91 1.41 13.70
C TRP A 125 6.05 1.34 14.97
N GLN A 126 5.01 0.49 14.99
CA GLN A 126 4.12 0.36 16.16
C GLN A 126 4.90 0.01 17.45
N ASN A 127 5.98 -0.76 17.31
CA ASN A 127 6.89 -1.11 18.40
C ASN A 127 7.97 -0.04 18.69
N GLN A 128 7.79 1.18 18.17
CA GLN A 128 8.71 2.32 18.32
C GLN A 128 10.11 2.10 17.71
N GLN A 129 10.28 1.13 16.82
CA GLN A 129 11.53 0.82 16.13
C GLN A 129 11.60 1.57 14.79
N LEU A 130 11.58 2.90 14.83
CA LEU A 130 11.50 3.74 13.63
C LEU A 130 12.63 3.50 12.62
N ASP A 131 13.85 3.20 13.08
CA ASP A 131 15.01 2.96 12.22
C ASP A 131 14.83 1.69 11.40
N LYS A 132 14.34 0.64 12.06
CA LYS A 132 13.99 -0.62 11.40
C LYS A 132 12.81 -0.43 10.44
N ALA A 133 11.80 0.35 10.84
CA ALA A 133 10.66 0.66 9.99
C ALA A 133 11.11 1.37 8.70
N ILE A 134 11.96 2.39 8.81
CA ILE A 134 12.52 3.11 7.66
C ILE A 134 13.27 2.17 6.72
N ALA A 135 14.16 1.31 7.23
CA ALA A 135 14.90 0.36 6.41
C ALA A 135 13.96 -0.63 5.66
N LEU A 136 12.90 -1.09 6.32
CA LEU A 136 11.90 -1.97 5.69
C LEU A 136 11.06 -1.23 4.63
N TYR A 137 10.73 0.04 4.84
CA TYR A 137 10.03 0.83 3.83
C TYR A 137 10.93 1.20 2.65
N GLU A 138 12.23 1.43 2.87
CA GLU A 138 13.20 1.58 1.79
C GLU A 138 13.29 0.32 0.93
N GLU A 139 13.28 -0.87 1.55
CA GLU A 139 13.21 -2.14 0.84
C GLU A 139 11.89 -2.29 0.06
N ALA A 140 10.75 -1.85 0.63
CA ALA A 140 9.48 -1.83 -0.09
C ALA A 140 9.54 -0.94 -1.34
N VAL A 141 10.12 0.27 -1.22
CA VAL A 141 10.33 1.20 -2.34
C VAL A 141 11.24 0.58 -3.40
N LYS A 142 12.36 -0.03 -3.00
CA LYS A 142 13.29 -0.70 -3.92
C LYS A 142 12.60 -1.83 -4.70
N ARG A 143 11.75 -2.61 -4.04
CA ARG A 143 10.97 -3.68 -4.69
C ARG A 143 9.94 -3.13 -5.66
N GLU A 144 9.26 -2.05 -5.27
CA GLU A 144 8.29 -1.34 -6.11
C GLU A 144 8.95 -0.74 -7.36
N ASP A 145 10.10 -0.08 -7.21
CA ASP A 145 10.88 0.47 -8.32
C ASP A 145 11.41 -0.63 -9.28
N GLY A 146 11.48 -1.89 -8.83
CA GLY A 146 11.87 -3.06 -9.62
C GLY A 146 10.72 -3.75 -10.37
N LEU A 147 9.49 -3.25 -10.24
CA LEU A 147 8.37 -3.72 -11.05
C LEU A 147 8.49 -3.22 -12.49
N MET A 148 8.10 -4.05 -13.46
CA MET A 148 7.90 -3.57 -14.83
C MET A 148 6.72 -2.59 -14.82
N TYR A 149 6.91 -1.40 -15.39
CA TYR A 149 5.85 -0.39 -15.44
C TYR A 149 4.73 -0.85 -16.38
N GLN A 150 3.50 -0.85 -15.86
CA GLN A 150 2.29 -1.14 -16.62
C GLN A 150 1.05 -0.56 -15.93
N GLU A 151 -0.03 -0.39 -16.69
CA GLU A 151 -1.33 0.06 -16.19
C GLU A 151 -2.42 -1.00 -16.45
N PRO A 152 -3.23 -1.35 -15.43
CA PRO A 152 -3.21 -0.83 -14.07
C PRO A 152 -1.98 -1.31 -13.28
N ARG A 153 -1.48 -0.47 -12.37
CA ARG A 153 -0.34 -0.84 -11.51
C ARG A 153 -0.61 -2.10 -10.69
N ASP A 154 0.39 -2.97 -10.62
CA ASP A 154 0.35 -4.22 -9.86
C ASP A 154 0.24 -4.03 -8.35
N TRP A 155 0.60 -2.84 -7.86
CA TRP A 155 0.51 -2.46 -6.45
C TRP A 155 -0.03 -1.04 -6.30
N LEU A 156 -1.07 -0.88 -5.45
CA LEU A 156 -1.85 0.36 -5.35
C LEU A 156 -1.54 1.21 -4.10
N LEU A 157 -0.64 0.73 -3.24
CA LEU A 157 -0.29 1.32 -1.94
C LEU A 157 1.20 1.67 -1.87
N PRO A 158 1.65 2.79 -2.46
CA PRO A 158 3.06 3.09 -2.68
C PRO A 158 3.90 3.01 -1.41
N GLY A 159 5.02 2.29 -1.47
CA GLY A 159 5.98 2.18 -0.38
C GLY A 159 6.53 3.55 0.02
N ARG A 160 6.64 4.48 -0.95
CA ARG A 160 7.09 5.86 -0.73
C ARG A 160 6.21 6.63 0.25
N HIS A 161 4.92 6.30 0.35
CA HIS A 161 4.03 6.95 1.32
C HIS A 161 4.40 6.53 2.75
N TYR A 162 4.62 5.24 2.97
CA TYR A 162 5.04 4.70 4.27
C TYR A 162 6.44 5.21 4.66
N LEU A 163 7.39 5.18 3.71
CA LEU A 163 8.74 5.71 3.93
C LEU A 163 8.71 7.20 4.27
N GLY A 164 8.01 8.01 3.47
CA GLY A 164 7.88 9.45 3.70
C GLY A 164 7.26 9.77 5.06
N ALA A 165 6.23 9.02 5.48
CA ALA A 165 5.60 9.19 6.78
C ALA A 165 6.57 8.87 7.93
N ALA A 166 7.33 7.77 7.82
CA ALA A 166 8.31 7.38 8.83
C ALA A 166 9.45 8.40 8.94
N LEU A 167 9.93 8.93 7.82
CA LEU A 167 10.93 9.98 7.78
C LEU A 167 10.42 11.28 8.42
N LEU A 168 9.16 11.67 8.16
CA LEU A 168 8.52 12.80 8.86
C LEU A 168 8.48 12.58 10.37
N ALA A 169 8.07 11.39 10.83
CA ALA A 169 8.01 11.05 12.25
C ALA A 169 9.40 11.09 12.91
N LYS A 170 10.44 10.65 12.22
CA LYS A 170 11.84 10.76 12.66
C LYS A 170 12.46 12.15 12.42
N ARG A 171 11.67 13.15 12.02
CA ARG A 171 12.10 14.53 11.72
C ARG A 171 13.19 14.65 10.64
N GLN A 172 13.32 13.64 9.77
CA GLN A 172 14.23 13.65 8.62
C GLN A 172 13.57 14.35 7.43
N PHE A 173 13.19 15.63 7.61
CA PHE A 173 12.30 16.35 6.70
C PHE A 173 12.85 16.50 5.28
N SER A 174 14.16 16.73 5.12
CA SER A 174 14.79 16.81 3.79
C SER A 174 14.67 15.50 3.01
N ARG A 175 14.88 14.35 3.68
CA ARG A 175 14.72 13.03 3.06
C ARG A 175 13.24 12.77 2.72
N ALA A 176 12.33 13.11 3.63
CA ALA A 176 10.90 12.97 3.39
C ALA A 176 10.45 13.78 2.16
N ALA A 177 10.89 15.04 2.03
CA ALA A 177 10.57 15.87 0.88
C ALA A 177 11.02 15.25 -0.44
N LEU A 178 12.26 14.70 -0.50
CA LEU A 178 12.76 14.02 -1.69
C LEU A 178 11.94 12.79 -2.06
N VAL A 179 11.56 11.96 -1.07
CA VAL A 179 10.73 10.77 -1.29
C VAL A 179 9.37 11.15 -1.88
N TYR A 180 8.71 12.18 -1.36
CA TYR A 180 7.42 12.63 -1.90
C TYR A 180 7.55 13.31 -3.26
N GLN A 181 8.64 14.03 -3.52
CA GLN A 181 8.90 14.60 -4.85
C GLN A 181 9.09 13.49 -5.90
N GLN A 182 9.84 12.44 -5.57
CA GLN A 182 10.00 11.27 -6.45
C GLN A 182 8.66 10.58 -6.71
N GLU A 183 7.84 10.40 -5.67
CA GLU A 183 6.49 9.85 -5.82
C GLU A 183 5.62 10.72 -6.74
N LEU A 184 5.70 12.04 -6.65
CA LEU A 184 4.91 12.96 -7.48
C LEU A 184 5.36 13.03 -8.94
N ILE A 185 6.57 12.58 -9.26
CA ILE A 185 7.01 12.37 -10.66
C ILE A 185 6.28 11.16 -11.26
N ILE A 186 6.15 10.09 -10.48
CA ILE A 186 5.48 8.84 -10.90
C ILE A 186 3.96 9.01 -10.88
N ASN A 187 3.45 9.69 -9.85
CA ASN A 187 2.03 9.91 -9.57
C ASN A 187 1.72 11.40 -9.44
N PRO A 188 1.70 12.15 -10.56
CA PRO A 188 1.36 13.56 -10.53
C PRO A 188 0.03 13.81 -9.82
N LYS A 189 -0.02 14.87 -9.00
CA LYS A 189 -1.21 15.31 -8.27
C LYS A 189 -1.73 14.32 -7.21
N ASN A 190 -0.95 13.33 -6.80
CA ASN A 190 -1.36 12.43 -5.71
C ASN A 190 -1.54 13.21 -4.40
N VAL A 191 -2.77 13.20 -3.88
CA VAL A 191 -3.15 14.01 -2.70
C VAL A 191 -2.38 13.62 -1.43
N TRP A 192 -2.07 12.34 -1.23
CA TRP A 192 -1.32 11.88 -0.06
C TRP A 192 0.16 12.30 -0.14
N SER A 193 0.76 12.22 -1.32
CA SER A 193 2.15 12.65 -1.53
C SER A 193 2.28 14.18 -1.46
N LEU A 194 1.31 14.93 -2.02
CA LEU A 194 1.24 16.38 -1.88
C LEU A 194 1.11 16.81 -0.41
N TYR A 195 0.25 16.13 0.36
CA TYR A 195 0.14 16.37 1.80
C TYR A 195 1.48 16.12 2.52
N GLY A 196 2.11 14.98 2.26
CA GLY A 196 3.42 14.64 2.83
C GLY A 196 4.52 15.65 2.48
N LEU A 197 4.58 16.07 1.22
CA LEU A 197 5.53 17.07 0.74
C LEU A 197 5.29 18.44 1.40
N TYR A 198 4.03 18.88 1.49
CA TYR A 198 3.66 20.11 2.17
C TYR A 198 4.11 20.10 3.63
N LYS A 199 3.89 18.99 4.35
CA LYS A 199 4.35 18.82 5.73
C LYS A 199 5.88 18.88 5.84
N ALA A 200 6.60 18.19 4.95
CA ALA A 200 8.06 18.20 4.93
C ALA A 200 8.63 19.61 4.67
N GLN A 201 8.11 20.31 3.66
CA GLN A 201 8.54 21.67 3.31
C GLN A 201 8.23 22.67 4.42
N SER A 202 7.05 22.57 5.04
CA SER A 202 6.66 23.43 6.17
C SER A 202 7.62 23.24 7.35
N SER A 203 7.95 21.98 7.69
CA SER A 203 8.91 21.68 8.76
C SER A 203 10.34 22.13 8.46
N LEU A 204 10.69 22.33 7.19
CA LEU A 204 11.97 22.87 6.76
C LEU A 204 12.00 24.42 6.70
N GLY A 205 10.88 25.09 6.99
CA GLY A 205 10.77 26.55 6.85
C GLY A 205 10.73 27.05 5.40
N LYS A 206 10.50 26.16 4.42
CA LYS A 206 10.42 26.48 2.99
C LYS A 206 9.04 27.05 2.63
N ALA A 207 8.74 28.25 3.13
CA ALA A 207 7.41 28.82 3.11
C ALA A 207 6.82 28.98 1.70
N LYS A 208 7.63 29.40 0.71
CA LYS A 208 7.18 29.60 -0.67
C LYS A 208 6.80 28.27 -1.32
N GLU A 209 7.65 27.26 -1.20
CA GLU A 209 7.42 25.92 -1.75
C GLU A 209 6.25 25.23 -1.05
N ALA A 210 6.16 25.35 0.28
CA ALA A 210 5.03 24.82 1.05
C ALA A 210 3.70 25.44 0.62
N ALA A 211 3.66 26.75 0.39
CA ALA A 211 2.46 27.43 -0.10
C ALA A 211 2.05 26.94 -1.49
N GLN A 212 3.00 26.76 -2.41
CA GLN A 212 2.75 26.21 -3.74
C GLN A 212 2.22 24.77 -3.69
N THR A 213 2.86 23.89 -2.92
CA THR A 213 2.40 22.50 -2.74
C THR A 213 1.01 22.45 -2.10
N LYS A 214 0.71 23.35 -1.15
CA LYS A 214 -0.61 23.46 -0.53
C LYS A 214 -1.70 23.83 -1.54
N LEU A 215 -1.42 24.74 -2.47
CA LEU A 215 -2.36 25.08 -3.54
C LEU A 215 -2.60 23.88 -4.47
N GLN A 216 -1.54 23.15 -4.84
CA GLN A 216 -1.65 21.92 -5.62
C GLN A 216 -2.49 20.87 -4.89
N LEU A 217 -2.30 20.71 -3.58
CA LEU A 217 -3.08 19.81 -2.75
C LEU A 217 -4.56 20.19 -2.75
N GLN A 218 -4.88 21.46 -2.52
CA GLN A 218 -6.26 21.95 -2.53
C GLN A 218 -6.93 21.72 -3.88
N GLN A 219 -6.21 21.93 -4.98
CA GLN A 219 -6.74 21.69 -6.32
C GLN A 219 -6.96 20.21 -6.61
N ALA A 220 -6.06 19.33 -6.15
CA ALA A 220 -6.16 17.89 -6.34
C ALA A 220 -7.22 17.24 -5.43
N ALA A 221 -7.50 17.84 -4.27
CA ALA A 221 -8.47 17.37 -3.29
C ALA A 221 -9.86 18.01 -3.44
N LYS A 222 -10.11 18.76 -4.52
CA LYS A 222 -11.37 19.51 -4.72
C LYS A 222 -12.62 18.64 -4.63
N ASP A 223 -12.52 17.40 -5.10
CA ASP A 223 -13.60 16.41 -5.11
C ASP A 223 -13.36 15.30 -4.05
N ALA A 224 -12.45 15.51 -3.10
CA ALA A 224 -12.12 14.53 -2.07
C ALA A 224 -12.97 14.74 -0.82
N ASP A 225 -13.77 13.74 -0.46
CA ASP A 225 -14.64 13.76 0.73
C ASP A 225 -13.89 13.64 2.07
N VAL A 226 -12.55 13.73 2.08
CA VAL A 226 -11.72 13.41 3.26
C VAL A 226 -10.65 14.47 3.50
N GLN A 227 -10.59 14.99 4.73
CA GLN A 227 -9.45 15.78 5.20
C GLN A 227 -8.27 14.86 5.52
N LEU A 228 -7.16 15.02 4.79
CA LEU A 228 -5.95 14.24 5.01
C LEU A 228 -5.21 14.69 6.27
N GLN A 229 -4.96 13.75 7.18
CA GLN A 229 -4.12 13.95 8.37
C GLN A 229 -2.71 13.34 8.22
N SER A 230 -2.55 12.43 7.26
CA SER A 230 -1.31 11.70 6.98
C SER A 230 -1.29 11.24 5.50
N SER A 231 -0.11 10.90 5.00
CA SER A 231 0.07 10.27 3.67
C SER A 231 -0.25 8.76 3.67
N VAL A 232 -0.41 8.19 4.86
CA VAL A 232 -0.93 6.83 5.14
C VAL A 232 -2.00 6.92 6.22
N MET A 233 -3.14 6.25 6.03
CA MET A 233 -4.24 6.20 7.01
C MET A 233 -3.89 5.31 8.18
#